data_AF-A0A8B8KTN5-F1
#
_entry.id   AF-A0A8B8KTN5-F1
#
_cell.length_a   1.000
_cell.length_b   1.000
_cell.length_c   1.000
_cell.angle_alpha   90.00
_cell.angle_beta   90.00
_cell.angle_gamma   90.00
#
_symmetry.space_group_name_H-M   'P 1'
#
loop_
_entity.id
_entity.type
_entity.pdbx_description
1 polymer ?
#
loop_
_entity_poly.entity_id
_entity_poly.type
_entity_poly.pdbx_seq_one_letter_code
_entity_poly.pdbx_strand_id
1 'polypeptide(L)'
;MQKLNQVSNSIQKTLGLIHQLYLTVSTFNAAFQMPLLQRINGLVVELDNMVKLAEKCNIQVPMEVVNLIDDGKNPDEFTRDVINNCIAKNQITKGKTDALKSLRKHLLEELEQNFPDEVETFRESRATAAAELKRQAQAQNVLPNGDVRVKSEH
;
A
#
# COMPACT_ATOMS: atom_id res chain seq x y z
N MET A 1 -2.25 -13.69 -7.20
CA MET A 1 -3.23 -13.68 -8.32
C MET A 1 -4.08 -14.94 -8.38
N GLN A 2 -3.53 -16.14 -8.59
CA GLN A 2 -4.32 -17.35 -8.80
C GLN A 2 -5.34 -17.67 -7.67
N LYS A 3 -4.95 -17.52 -6.39
CA LYS A 3 -5.86 -17.72 -5.24
C LYS A 3 -7.00 -16.71 -5.20
N LEU A 4 -6.73 -15.44 -5.53
CA LEU A 4 -7.73 -14.39 -5.59
C LEU A 4 -8.74 -14.64 -6.72
N ASN A 5 -8.26 -15.12 -7.88
CA ASN A 5 -9.14 -15.51 -8.98
C ASN A 5 -10.05 -16.68 -8.58
N GLN A 6 -9.57 -17.64 -7.77
CA GLN A 6 -10.41 -18.73 -7.26
C GLN A 6 -11.53 -18.20 -6.35
N VAL A 7 -11.21 -17.28 -5.44
CA VAL A 7 -12.22 -16.61 -4.59
C VAL A 7 -13.22 -15.83 -5.45
N SER A 8 -12.75 -15.06 -6.42
CA SER A 8 -13.62 -14.31 -7.35
C SER A 8 -14.56 -15.23 -8.13
N ASN A 9 -14.07 -16.36 -8.64
CA ASN A 9 -14.89 -17.34 -9.35
C ASN A 9 -15.95 -17.96 -8.44
N SER A 10 -15.60 -18.24 -7.18
CA SER A 10 -16.54 -18.77 -6.18
C SER A 10 -17.62 -17.74 -5.81
N ILE A 11 -17.26 -16.45 -5.70
CA ILE A 11 -18.22 -15.34 -5.51
C ILE A 11 -19.21 -15.28 -6.70
N GLN A 12 -18.70 -15.32 -7.93
CA GLN A 12 -19.55 -15.31 -9.13
C GLN A 12 -20.48 -16.52 -9.19
N LYS A 13 -19.98 -17.71 -8.85
CA LYS A 13 -20.79 -18.93 -8.78
C LYS A 13 -21.88 -18.82 -7.71
N THR A 14 -21.54 -18.30 -6.54
CA THR A 14 -22.49 -18.04 -5.44
C THR A 14 -23.60 -17.09 -5.88
N LEU A 15 -23.25 -15.99 -6.55
CA LEU A 15 -24.24 -15.05 -7.10
C LEU A 15 -25.16 -15.72 -8.12
N GLY A 16 -24.60 -16.57 -8.99
CA GLY A 16 -25.38 -17.37 -9.94
C GLY A 16 -26.36 -18.32 -9.25
N LEU A 17 -25.92 -19.02 -8.19
CA LEU A 17 -26.77 -19.90 -7.40
C LEU A 17 -27.91 -19.13 -6.70
N ILE A 18 -27.62 -17.97 -6.12
CA ILE A 18 -28.62 -17.09 -5.49
C ILE A 18 -29.66 -16.65 -6.54
N HIS A 19 -29.22 -16.23 -7.72
CA HIS A 19 -30.14 -15.81 -8.78
C HIS A 19 -31.02 -16.97 -9.26
N GLN A 20 -30.46 -18.16 -9.46
CA GLN A 20 -31.22 -19.35 -9.84
C GLN A 20 -32.21 -19.79 -8.76
N LEU A 21 -31.82 -19.65 -7.49
CA LEU A 21 -32.71 -19.88 -6.35
C LEU A 21 -33.89 -18.91 -6.38
N TYR A 22 -33.63 -17.61 -6.58
CA TYR A 22 -34.67 -16.59 -6.73
C TYR A 22 -35.66 -16.95 -7.84
N LEU A 23 -35.18 -17.35 -9.03
CA LEU A 23 -36.06 -17.76 -10.15
C LEU A 23 -36.92 -18.98 -9.82
N THR A 24 -36.35 -19.95 -9.10
CA THR A 24 -37.06 -21.17 -8.69
C THR A 24 -38.16 -20.86 -7.67
N VAL A 25 -37.89 -19.93 -6.75
CA VAL A 25 -38.85 -19.50 -5.73
C VAL A 25 -39.95 -18.62 -6.35
N SER A 26 -39.60 -17.72 -7.28
CA SER A 26 -40.57 -16.82 -7.91
C SER A 26 -41.58 -17.53 -8.81
N THR A 27 -41.23 -18.71 -9.34
CA THR A 27 -42.09 -19.53 -10.21
C THR A 27 -42.48 -20.87 -9.57
N PHE A 28 -42.45 -20.93 -8.23
CA PHE A 28 -42.58 -22.17 -7.49
C PHE A 28 -43.90 -22.91 -7.76
N ASN A 29 -43.78 -24.22 -7.97
CA ASN A 29 -44.88 -25.17 -8.00
C ASN A 29 -44.38 -26.54 -7.49
N ALA A 30 -45.29 -27.51 -7.32
CA ALA A 30 -44.95 -28.82 -6.74
C ALA A 30 -43.82 -29.58 -7.47
N ALA A 31 -43.65 -29.37 -8.78
CA ALA A 31 -42.56 -29.99 -9.55
C ALA A 31 -41.17 -29.42 -9.19
N PHE A 32 -41.11 -28.21 -8.62
CA PHE A 32 -39.87 -27.54 -8.24
C PHE A 32 -39.42 -27.81 -6.81
N GLN A 33 -40.15 -28.61 -6.02
CA GLN A 33 -39.79 -28.89 -4.63
C GLN A 33 -38.40 -29.54 -4.49
N MET A 34 -38.10 -30.57 -5.28
CA MET A 34 -36.77 -31.21 -5.25
C MET A 34 -35.66 -30.31 -5.80
N PRO A 35 -35.81 -29.66 -6.96
CA PRO A 35 -34.84 -28.68 -7.46
C PRO A 35 -34.54 -27.55 -6.46
N LEU A 36 -35.55 -27.06 -5.74
CA LEU A 36 -35.38 -26.03 -4.71
C LEU A 36 -34.43 -26.51 -3.59
N LEU A 37 -34.68 -27.70 -3.04
CA LEU A 37 -33.84 -28.29 -2.00
C LEU A 37 -32.39 -28.51 -2.49
N GLN A 38 -32.23 -29.02 -3.71
CA GLN A 38 -30.91 -29.20 -4.31
C GLN A 38 -30.16 -27.87 -4.48
N ARG A 39 -30.84 -26.80 -4.89
CA ARG A 39 -30.23 -25.46 -5.04
C ARG A 39 -29.83 -24.85 -3.70
N ILE A 40 -30.67 -24.99 -2.67
CA ILE A 40 -30.34 -24.51 -1.31
C ILE A 40 -29.09 -25.23 -0.80
N ASN A 41 -29.06 -26.56 -0.89
CA ASN A 41 -27.90 -27.34 -0.47
C ASN A 41 -26.65 -26.99 -1.28
N GLY A 42 -26.79 -26.77 -2.59
CA GLY A 42 -25.71 -26.31 -3.46
C GLY A 42 -25.16 -24.94 -3.05
N LEU A 43 -26.03 -24.00 -2.65
CA LEU A 43 -25.61 -22.70 -2.14
C LEU A 43 -24.84 -22.83 -0.82
N VAL A 44 -25.33 -23.65 0.12
CA VAL A 44 -24.63 -23.88 1.41
C VAL A 44 -23.24 -24.46 1.18
N VAL A 45 -23.09 -25.46 0.30
CA VAL A 45 -21.79 -26.05 -0.04
C VAL A 45 -20.86 -25.03 -0.69
N GLU A 46 -21.38 -24.18 -1.59
CA GLU A 46 -20.54 -23.16 -2.22
C GLU A 46 -20.09 -22.07 -1.25
N LEU A 47 -20.95 -21.65 -0.31
CA LEU A 47 -20.59 -20.69 0.74
C LEU A 47 -19.47 -21.24 1.64
N ASP A 48 -19.54 -22.52 2.03
CA ASP A 48 -18.46 -23.18 2.79
C ASP A 48 -17.15 -23.24 1.99
N ASN A 49 -17.22 -23.56 0.69
CA ASN A 49 -16.05 -23.53 -0.19
C ASN A 49 -15.46 -22.12 -0.30
N MET A 50 -16.30 -21.10 -0.41
CA MET A 50 -15.88 -19.70 -0.51
C MET A 50 -15.09 -19.26 0.73
N VAL A 51 -15.56 -19.62 1.93
CA VAL A 51 -14.86 -19.33 3.21
C VAL A 51 -13.49 -20.02 3.24
N LYS A 52 -13.42 -21.31 2.89
CA LYS A 52 -12.16 -22.07 2.84
C LYS A 52 -11.16 -21.53 1.82
N LEU A 53 -11.66 -20.95 0.72
CA LEU A 53 -10.80 -20.29 -0.27
C LEU A 53 -10.32 -18.94 0.25
N ALA A 54 -11.17 -18.19 0.95
CA ALA A 54 -10.83 -16.89 1.53
C ALA A 54 -9.73 -17.01 2.59
N GLU A 55 -9.74 -18.04 3.43
CA GLU A 55 -8.66 -18.32 4.41
C GLU A 55 -7.26 -18.44 3.78
N LYS A 56 -7.19 -18.83 2.51
CA LYS A 56 -5.92 -18.97 1.77
C LYS A 56 -5.42 -17.65 1.21
N CYS A 57 -6.20 -16.58 1.28
CA CYS A 57 -5.88 -15.22 0.83
C CYS A 57 -5.50 -14.34 2.03
N ASN A 58 -4.19 -14.17 2.25
CA ASN A 58 -3.67 -13.28 3.30
C ASN A 58 -3.54 -11.85 2.77
N ILE A 59 -4.67 -11.16 2.59
CA ILE A 59 -4.74 -9.77 2.11
C ILE A 59 -5.27 -8.91 3.24
N GLN A 60 -4.57 -7.82 3.56
CA GLN A 60 -5.07 -6.80 4.49
C GLN A 60 -5.78 -5.72 3.69
N VAL A 61 -6.99 -5.37 4.12
CA VAL A 61 -7.80 -4.33 3.50
C VAL A 61 -7.99 -3.21 4.54
N PRO A 62 -7.63 -1.95 4.21
CA PRO A 62 -7.89 -0.82 5.10
C PRO A 62 -9.39 -0.66 5.38
N MET A 63 -9.74 -0.26 6.60
CA MET A 63 -11.15 -0.09 7.00
C MET A 63 -11.85 1.00 6.19
N GLU A 64 -11.12 2.01 5.73
CA GLU A 64 -11.64 3.07 4.88
C GLU A 64 -12.16 2.53 3.55
N VAL A 65 -11.50 1.51 2.98
CA VAL A 65 -11.96 0.84 1.77
C VAL A 65 -13.26 0.09 2.03
N VAL A 66 -13.38 -0.57 3.19
CA VAL A 66 -14.62 -1.26 3.60
C VAL A 66 -15.77 -0.26 3.77
N ASN A 67 -15.53 0.87 4.43
CA ASN A 67 -16.54 1.92 4.60
C ASN A 67 -17.03 2.49 3.26
N LEU A 68 -16.14 2.65 2.27
CA LEU A 68 -16.54 3.09 0.92
C LEU A 68 -17.47 2.07 0.26
N ILE A 69 -17.22 0.77 0.45
CA ILE A 69 -18.07 -0.30 -0.09
C ILE A 69 -19.45 -0.27 0.59
N ASP A 70 -19.50 -0.13 1.91
CA ASP A 70 -20.75 -0.05 2.68
C ASP A 70 -21.60 1.17 2.28
N ASP A 71 -20.94 2.30 1.97
CA ASP A 71 -21.56 3.52 1.44
C ASP A 71 -22.01 3.39 -0.04
N GLY A 72 -21.69 2.28 -0.72
CA GLY A 72 -21.94 2.10 -2.15
C GLY A 72 -21.08 2.98 -3.07
N LYS A 73 -19.94 3.46 -2.58
CA LYS A 73 -18.95 4.25 -3.34
C LYS A 73 -17.89 3.35 -3.96
N ASN A 74 -17.11 3.92 -4.89
CA ASN A 74 -16.02 3.19 -5.52
C ASN A 74 -14.82 3.08 -4.54
N PRO A 75 -14.34 1.88 -4.17
CA PRO A 75 -13.17 1.71 -3.30
C PRO A 75 -11.86 2.31 -3.88
N ASP A 76 -11.77 2.47 -5.21
CA ASP A 76 -10.59 3.08 -5.85
C ASP A 76 -10.41 4.55 -5.49
N GLU A 77 -11.44 5.20 -4.96
CA GLU A 77 -11.34 6.57 -4.45
C GLU A 77 -10.32 6.68 -3.32
N PHE A 78 -10.28 5.70 -2.42
CA PHE A 78 -9.27 5.64 -1.37
C PHE A 78 -7.85 5.58 -1.96
N THR A 79 -7.64 4.69 -2.93
CA THR A 79 -6.33 4.55 -3.59
C THR A 79 -5.90 5.85 -4.24
N ARG A 80 -6.81 6.50 -4.97
CA ARG A 80 -6.57 7.81 -5.60
C ARG A 80 -6.20 8.87 -4.57
N ASP A 81 -6.94 8.95 -3.47
CA ASP A 81 -6.71 9.97 -2.44
C ASP A 81 -5.39 9.75 -1.70
N VAL A 82 -5.02 8.49 -1.42
CA VAL A 82 -3.71 8.15 -0.84
C VAL A 82 -2.57 8.57 -1.77
N ILE A 83 -2.68 8.29 -3.07
CA ILE A 83 -1.68 8.68 -4.07
C ILE A 83 -1.56 10.21 -4.15
N ASN A 84 -2.68 10.91 -4.26
CA ASN A 84 -2.71 12.37 -4.34
C ASN A 84 -2.11 13.02 -3.08
N ASN A 85 -2.45 12.49 -1.90
CA ASN A 85 -1.89 12.94 -0.63
C ASN A 85 -0.37 12.68 -0.56
N CYS A 86 0.10 11.55 -1.08
CA CYS A 86 1.53 11.25 -1.16
C CYS A 86 2.26 12.26 -2.05
N ILE A 87 1.71 12.57 -3.24
CA ILE A 87 2.26 13.56 -4.16
C ILE A 87 2.33 14.94 -3.49
N ALA A 88 1.24 15.39 -2.90
CA ALA A 88 1.17 16.70 -2.23
C ALA A 88 2.19 16.78 -1.08
N LYS A 89 2.25 15.75 -0.22
CA LYS A 89 3.23 15.69 0.88
C LYS A 89 4.67 15.67 0.38
N ASN A 90 4.96 14.98 -0.73
CA ASN A 90 6.29 14.96 -1.33
C ASN A 90 6.68 16.36 -1.82
N GLN A 91 5.80 17.04 -2.55
CA GLN A 91 6.03 18.40 -3.03
C GLN A 91 6.24 19.40 -1.88
N ILE A 92 5.40 19.35 -0.84
CA ILE A 92 5.55 20.18 0.36
C ILE A 92 6.90 19.91 1.04
N THR A 93 7.29 18.64 1.17
CA THR A 93 8.56 18.25 1.80
C THR A 93 9.76 18.74 0.99
N LYS A 94 9.69 18.64 -0.34
CA LYS A 94 10.69 19.20 -1.25
C LYS A 94 10.79 20.71 -1.10
N GLY A 95 9.65 21.43 -1.12
CA GLY A 95 9.61 22.88 -0.93
C GLY A 95 10.22 23.33 0.41
N LYS A 96 9.91 22.64 1.51
CA LYS A 96 10.53 22.89 2.82
C LYS A 96 12.05 22.65 2.81
N THR A 97 12.48 21.58 2.16
CA THR A 97 13.90 21.25 2.02
C THR A 97 14.64 22.32 1.22
N ASP A 98 14.06 22.78 0.12
CA ASP A 98 14.66 23.80 -0.74
C ASP A 98 14.67 25.18 -0.07
N ALA A 99 13.62 25.54 0.68
CA ALA A 99 13.59 26.74 1.51
C ALA A 99 14.70 26.71 2.58
N LEU A 100 14.89 25.58 3.26
CA LEU A 100 15.96 25.43 4.25
C LEU A 100 17.36 25.51 3.61
N LYS A 101 17.56 24.90 2.43
CA LYS A 101 18.81 25.04 1.67
C LYS A 101 19.07 26.49 1.28
N SER A 102 18.03 27.21 0.84
CA SER A 102 18.13 28.62 0.45
C SER A 102 18.47 29.50 1.66
N LEU A 103 17.78 29.33 2.80
CA LEU A 103 18.08 30.04 4.04
C LEU A 103 19.52 29.81 4.47
N ARG A 104 19.97 28.55 4.46
CA ARG A 104 21.34 28.18 4.80
C ARG A 104 22.35 28.87 3.88
N LYS A 105 22.08 28.91 2.57
CA LYS A 105 22.93 29.56 1.58
C LYS A 105 23.08 31.05 1.90
N HIS A 106 21.96 31.77 2.03
CA HIS A 106 21.98 33.21 2.32
C HIS A 106 22.68 33.53 3.64
N LEU A 107 22.43 32.74 4.70
CA LEU A 107 23.13 32.92 5.98
C LEU A 107 24.65 32.74 5.85
N LEU A 108 25.10 31.76 5.06
CA LEU A 108 26.53 31.56 4.83
C LEU A 108 27.15 32.70 4.01
N GLU A 109 26.44 33.22 3.02
CA GLU A 109 26.89 34.36 2.21
C GLU A 109 27.07 35.62 3.07
N GLU A 110 26.11 35.92 3.95
CA GLU A 110 26.19 37.06 4.88
C GLU A 110 27.32 36.87 5.91
N LEU A 111 27.48 35.65 6.46
CA LEU A 111 28.56 35.36 7.40
C LEU A 111 29.93 35.44 6.72
N GLU A 112 30.08 35.01 5.48
CA GLU A 112 31.36 35.06 4.76
C GLU A 112 31.81 36.50 4.50
N GLN A 113 30.87 37.43 4.31
CA GLN A 113 31.18 38.85 4.19
C GLN A 113 31.61 39.50 5.50
N ASN A 114 31.03 39.09 6.64
CA ASN A 114 31.24 39.75 7.93
C ASN A 114 32.28 39.04 8.83
N PHE A 115 32.46 37.72 8.67
CA PHE A 115 33.21 36.81 9.54
C PHE A 115 33.87 35.66 8.74
N PRO A 116 34.83 35.98 7.84
CA PRO A 116 35.38 35.00 6.89
C PRO A 116 36.15 33.84 7.56
N ASP A 117 36.91 34.12 8.62
CA ASP A 117 37.74 33.11 9.31
C ASP A 117 36.87 32.08 10.05
N GLU A 118 35.76 32.53 10.65
CA GLU A 118 34.78 31.67 11.31
C GLU A 118 34.04 30.77 10.31
N VAL A 119 33.73 31.28 9.12
CA VAL A 119 33.08 30.50 8.05
C VAL A 119 34.00 29.39 7.56
N GLU A 120 35.30 29.65 7.41
CA GLU A 120 36.25 28.62 7.00
C GLU A 120 36.33 27.49 8.04
N THR A 121 36.44 27.86 9.33
CA THR A 121 36.40 26.90 10.46
C THR A 121 35.09 26.07 10.46
N PHE A 122 33.95 26.72 10.17
CA PHE A 122 32.67 26.02 10.03
C PHE A 122 32.64 25.06 8.84
N ARG A 123 33.23 25.42 7.70
CA ARG A 123 33.29 24.55 6.51
C ARG A 123 34.14 23.30 6.78
N GLU A 124 35.29 23.46 7.43
CA GLU A 124 36.18 22.36 7.81
C GLU A 124 35.52 21.39 8.81
N SER A 125 34.92 21.93 9.87
CA SER A 125 34.20 21.11 10.87
C SER A 125 33.03 20.35 10.25
N ARG A 126 32.27 21.00 9.36
CA ARG A 126 31.19 20.34 8.61
C ARG A 126 31.70 19.23 7.69
N ALA A 127 32.80 19.45 6.98
CA ALA A 127 33.39 18.44 6.10
C ALA A 127 33.85 17.22 6.89
N THR A 128 34.47 17.45 8.05
CA THR A 128 34.90 16.39 8.98
C THR A 128 33.70 15.58 9.48
N ALA A 129 32.66 16.25 9.98
CA ALA A 129 31.44 15.59 10.45
C ALA A 129 30.73 14.79 9.34
N ALA A 130 30.67 15.32 8.11
CA ALA A 130 30.09 14.61 6.97
C ALA A 130 30.91 13.37 6.56
N ALA A 131 32.24 13.46 6.63
CA ALA A 131 33.13 12.33 6.37
C ALA A 131 33.04 11.25 7.46
N GLU A 132 32.82 11.64 8.71
CA GLU A 132 32.60 10.72 9.83
C GLU A 132 31.25 9.99 9.70
N LEU A 133 30.17 10.71 9.41
CA LEU A 133 28.85 10.13 9.13
C LEU A 133 28.90 9.13 7.97
N LYS A 134 29.62 9.45 6.88
CA LYS A 134 29.83 8.52 5.76
C LYS A 134 30.59 7.26 6.19
N ARG A 135 31.64 7.40 7.00
CA ARG A 135 32.42 6.26 7.52
C ARG A 135 31.57 5.37 8.43
N GLN A 136 30.77 5.96 9.31
CA GLN A 136 29.85 5.21 10.19
C GLN A 136 28.79 4.46 9.39
N ALA A 137 28.19 5.09 8.37
CA ALA A 137 27.21 4.45 7.50
C ALA A 137 27.81 3.30 6.66
N GLN A 138 29.08 3.41 6.26
CA GLN A 138 29.81 2.34 5.58
C GLN A 138 30.16 1.19 6.53
N ALA A 139 30.62 1.50 7.75
CA ALA A 139 30.93 0.51 8.78
C ALA A 139 29.68 -0.28 9.23
N GLN A 140 28.51 0.37 9.32
CA GLN A 140 27.23 -0.28 9.61
C GLN A 140 26.71 -1.18 8.47
N ASN A 141 27.17 -0.97 7.23
CA ASN A 141 26.82 -1.83 6.09
C ASN A 141 27.74 -3.07 5.93
N VAL A 142 28.80 -3.19 6.74
CA VAL A 142 29.67 -4.38 6.75
C VAL A 142 29.16 -5.33 7.84
N LEU A 143 28.35 -6.32 7.44
CA LEU A 143 28.05 -7.47 8.30
C LEU A 143 29.29 -8.39 8.39
N PRO A 144 29.47 -9.17 9.48
CA PRO A 144 30.69 -9.96 9.73
C PRO A 144 30.92 -11.12 8.75
N ASN A 145 29.97 -11.39 7.86
CA ASN A 145 29.98 -12.57 7.01
C ASN A 145 29.95 -12.13 5.53
N GLY A 146 31.13 -11.78 5.00
CA GLY A 146 31.61 -11.91 3.61
C GLY A 146 30.72 -11.79 2.36
N ASP A 147 29.41 -11.51 2.43
CA ASP A 147 28.53 -11.46 1.26
C ASP A 147 28.23 -10.01 0.85
N VAL A 148 28.63 -9.71 -0.38
CA VAL A 148 28.34 -8.46 -1.09
C VAL A 148 26.84 -8.38 -1.38
N ARG A 149 26.14 -7.38 -0.84
CA ARG A 149 24.78 -7.04 -1.30
C ARG A 149 24.85 -6.65 -2.78
N VAL A 150 24.19 -7.46 -3.60
CA VAL A 150 24.10 -7.34 -5.05
C VAL A 150 23.58 -5.96 -5.48
N LYS A 151 24.16 -5.51 -6.61
CA LYS A 151 24.03 -4.23 -7.31
C LYS A 151 22.66 -3.54 -7.25
N SER A 152 22.72 -2.22 -7.09
CA SER A 152 21.70 -1.28 -7.54
C SER A 152 21.51 -1.41 -9.07
N GLU A 153 20.33 -1.84 -9.50
CA GLU A 153 19.89 -1.72 -10.89
C GLU A 153 19.42 -0.28 -11.19
N HIS A 154 19.65 0.14 -12.43
CA HIS A 154 19.33 1.44 -13.01
C HIS A 154 17.85 1.61 -13.30
#